data_AF-A0A074L5Z8-F1
#
_entry.id   AF-A0A074L5Z8-F1
#
_cell.length_a   1.000
_cell.length_b   1.000
_cell.length_c   1.000
_cell.angle_alpha   90.00
_cell.angle_beta   90.00
_cell.angle_gamma   90.00
#
_symmetry.space_group_name_H-M   'P 1'
#
loop_
_entity.id
_entity.type
_entity.pdbx_description
1 polymer ?
#
loop_
_entity_poly.entity_id
_entity_poly.type
_entity_poly.pdbx_seq_one_letter_code
_entity_poly.pdbx_strand_id
1 'polypeptide(L)'
;MITAVIGRTFLKAFNVKYAKALTPKEFFEQEYWELFYNHNKYLMSGGNSPFENPKISWGRMLSGSIPFESELKRIDRFEKFIEKAENTNGILDASIAMGFPASDTTEFASTSGLVSDVLIPADEDEVYLSWIGSGLGIGVAGGFTILFDNPTITLQTFEGWKVYRKYLNDPTLEKLRGNQINTWNGQWLTYSLNAEEYREDFDFSELTNQKIFKVETSLAEVSTVTWSQLFFSLSTQFPNDEMMGYVYGFGQTNKTIGFIPFQFKSGSRLKDVYKQLFEGVYSDPKQFESLFGMHIKRACELGSIGLKALRPDSLKKYMTEEKNLTFKKEEDTINYQAYKTWLVAMLTRNKEEITDYTLELAKTILKYRAGGTKLDRKTLIEKELFSSTSKRGFIEALTKMVKDLDGDELVAIKSLKDEVHLMTNEEYGYFSTLLKFDYAFIEKKS
;
A
#
# COMPACT_ATOMS: atom_id res chain seq x y z
N MET A 1 15.51 -16.13 -11.24
CA MET A 1 14.08 -15.84 -10.87
C MET A 1 13.95 -14.49 -10.17
N ILE A 2 12.77 -13.84 -10.12
CA ILE A 2 12.67 -12.47 -9.52
C ILE A 2 13.15 -12.43 -8.07
N THR A 3 12.79 -13.42 -7.25
CA THR A 3 13.29 -13.55 -5.86
C THR A 3 14.82 -13.59 -5.84
N ALA A 4 15.44 -14.40 -6.69
CA ALA A 4 16.90 -14.45 -6.78
C ALA A 4 17.54 -13.14 -7.28
N VAL A 5 16.89 -12.42 -8.21
CA VAL A 5 17.32 -11.08 -8.64
C VAL A 5 17.35 -10.12 -7.45
N ILE A 6 16.27 -10.07 -6.66
CA ILE A 6 16.20 -9.23 -5.46
C ILE A 6 17.26 -9.62 -4.44
N GLY A 7 17.42 -10.93 -4.18
CA GLY A 7 18.47 -11.43 -3.28
C GLY A 7 19.87 -11.03 -3.74
N ARG A 8 20.11 -11.02 -5.06
CA ARG A 8 21.40 -10.63 -5.66
C ARG A 8 21.66 -9.14 -5.51
N THR A 9 20.65 -8.31 -5.76
CA THR A 9 20.73 -6.86 -5.55
C THR A 9 21.03 -6.53 -4.09
N PHE A 10 20.31 -7.18 -3.17
CA PHE A 10 20.55 -7.04 -1.74
C PHE A 10 21.95 -7.47 -1.34
N LEU A 11 22.40 -8.68 -1.71
CA LEU A 11 23.69 -9.21 -1.27
C LEU A 11 24.85 -8.35 -1.75
N LYS A 12 24.78 -7.84 -3.00
CA LYS A 12 25.74 -6.86 -3.50
C LYS A 12 25.77 -5.60 -2.63
N ALA A 13 24.60 -5.05 -2.32
CA ALA A 13 24.49 -3.84 -1.48
C ALA A 13 24.98 -4.09 -0.04
N PHE A 14 24.70 -5.27 0.51
CA PHE A 14 25.14 -5.70 1.84
C PHE A 14 26.66 -5.80 1.91
N ASN A 15 27.28 -6.51 0.96
CA ASN A 15 28.73 -6.64 0.89
C ASN A 15 29.43 -5.28 0.80
N VAL A 16 28.88 -4.34 0.03
CA VAL A 16 29.38 -2.96 -0.04
C VAL A 16 29.21 -2.23 1.30
N LYS A 17 28.00 -2.22 1.88
CA LYS A 17 27.70 -1.48 3.12
C LYS A 17 28.54 -1.96 4.30
N TYR A 18 28.76 -3.27 4.41
CA TYR A 18 29.44 -3.90 5.53
C TYR A 18 30.91 -4.26 5.23
N ALA A 19 31.44 -3.85 4.08
CA ALA A 19 32.80 -4.18 3.63
C ALA A 19 33.11 -5.69 3.72
N LYS A 20 32.15 -6.51 3.31
CA LYS A 20 32.26 -7.97 3.21
C LYS A 20 32.34 -8.41 1.74
N ALA A 21 32.66 -9.67 1.51
CA ALA A 21 32.67 -10.29 0.19
C ALA A 21 32.03 -11.68 0.23
N LEU A 22 30.90 -11.81 0.95
CA LEU A 22 30.21 -13.09 1.11
C LEU A 22 29.60 -13.53 -0.22
N THR A 23 29.82 -14.79 -0.58
CA THR A 23 29.05 -15.51 -1.60
C THR A 23 27.60 -15.71 -1.15
N PRO A 24 26.67 -16.03 -2.06
CA PRO A 24 25.28 -16.32 -1.70
C PRO A 24 25.15 -17.40 -0.63
N LYS A 25 25.90 -18.49 -0.77
CA LYS A 25 25.96 -19.56 0.22
C LYS A 25 26.48 -19.07 1.57
N GLU A 26 27.65 -18.40 1.60
CA GLU A 26 28.21 -17.91 2.87
C GLU A 26 27.26 -16.94 3.60
N PHE A 27 26.61 -16.02 2.89
CA PHE A 27 25.61 -15.16 3.50
C PHE A 27 24.42 -15.97 4.02
N PHE A 28 23.97 -16.97 3.24
CA PHE A 28 22.86 -17.82 3.64
C PHE A 28 23.16 -18.56 4.96
N GLU A 29 24.34 -19.16 5.08
CA GLU A 29 24.74 -19.91 6.26
C GLU A 29 25.01 -19.00 7.46
N GLN A 30 25.76 -17.91 7.27
CA GLN A 30 26.27 -17.08 8.36
C GLN A 30 25.27 -16.04 8.88
N GLU A 31 24.35 -15.56 8.02
CA GLU A 31 23.46 -14.45 8.36
C GLU A 31 21.99 -14.88 8.23
N TYR A 32 21.60 -15.43 7.08
CA TYR A 32 20.20 -15.72 6.80
C TYR A 32 19.66 -16.86 7.66
N TRP A 33 20.34 -18.01 7.71
CA TRP A 33 19.92 -19.16 8.49
C TRP A 33 19.86 -18.85 9.98
N GLU A 34 20.89 -18.18 10.50
CA GLU A 34 20.94 -17.72 11.89
C GLU A 34 19.71 -16.87 12.21
N LEU A 35 19.40 -15.86 11.39
CA LEU A 35 18.25 -15.00 11.62
C LEU A 35 16.91 -15.69 11.39
N PHE A 36 16.77 -16.58 10.40
CA PHE A 36 15.46 -17.08 9.98
C PHE A 36 15.06 -18.38 10.68
N TYR A 37 16.00 -19.31 10.85
CA TYR A 37 15.72 -20.71 11.13
C TYR A 37 16.46 -21.27 12.33
N ASN A 38 17.51 -20.63 12.85
CA ASN A 38 18.23 -21.14 14.03
C ASN A 38 17.58 -20.75 15.38
N HIS A 39 16.26 -20.58 15.41
CA HIS A 39 15.53 -20.16 16.61
C HIS A 39 14.17 -20.85 16.73
N ASN A 40 13.62 -20.87 17.94
CA ASN A 40 12.33 -21.54 18.22
C ASN A 40 11.17 -21.01 17.38
N LYS A 41 11.18 -19.71 17.03
CA LYS A 41 10.18 -19.09 16.16
C LYS A 41 10.85 -18.65 14.86
N TYR A 42 10.44 -19.19 13.73
CA TYR A 42 11.02 -18.79 12.45
C TYR A 42 10.55 -17.41 12.02
N LEU A 43 11.37 -16.67 11.25
CA LEU A 43 10.93 -15.42 10.61
C LEU A 43 9.97 -15.71 9.45
N MET A 44 10.24 -16.77 8.69
CA MET A 44 9.50 -17.17 7.50
C MET A 44 9.24 -18.67 7.50
N SER A 45 8.07 -19.07 7.00
CA SER A 45 7.74 -20.48 6.76
C SER A 45 8.72 -21.10 5.75
N GLY A 46 9.16 -22.32 6.02
CA GLY A 46 9.97 -23.12 5.08
C GLY A 46 9.13 -23.83 4.02
N GLY A 47 7.80 -23.76 4.09
CA GLY A 47 6.89 -24.38 3.12
C GLY A 47 7.08 -25.89 3.03
N ASN A 48 7.42 -26.37 1.84
CA ASN A 48 7.69 -27.79 1.56
C ASN A 48 9.17 -28.15 1.61
N SER A 49 10.05 -27.20 1.96
CA SER A 49 11.49 -27.43 2.08
C SER A 49 11.84 -28.21 3.35
N PRO A 50 13.08 -28.72 3.47
CA PRO A 50 13.57 -29.35 4.70
C PRO A 50 13.38 -28.49 5.96
N PHE A 51 13.35 -27.17 5.86
CA PHE A 51 13.09 -26.28 7.00
C PHE A 51 11.72 -26.49 7.65
N GLU A 52 10.73 -26.99 6.92
CA GLU A 52 9.39 -27.22 7.47
C GLU A 52 8.74 -28.52 7.00
N ASN A 53 9.50 -29.42 6.36
CA ASN A 53 9.05 -30.76 6.01
C ASN A 53 9.88 -31.80 6.79
N PRO A 54 9.29 -32.64 7.67
CA PRO A 54 7.86 -32.74 7.99
C PRO A 54 7.30 -31.49 8.67
N LYS A 55 5.98 -31.28 8.52
CA LYS A 55 5.26 -30.06 8.91
C LYS A 55 5.40 -29.74 10.39
N ILE A 56 5.78 -28.49 10.69
CA ILE A 56 5.89 -27.98 12.06
C ILE A 56 4.51 -27.54 12.57
N SER A 57 4.15 -27.97 13.78
CA SER A 57 2.87 -27.65 14.43
C SER A 57 2.93 -26.33 15.21
N TRP A 58 3.16 -25.22 14.51
CA TRP A 58 3.35 -23.88 15.11
C TRP A 58 2.32 -23.49 16.15
N GLY A 59 1.02 -23.72 15.86
CA GLY A 59 -0.06 -23.36 16.78
C GLY A 59 0.02 -24.10 18.12
N ARG A 60 0.37 -25.39 18.09
CA ARG A 60 0.53 -26.22 19.31
C ARG A 60 1.78 -25.84 20.11
N MET A 61 2.85 -25.44 19.41
CA MET A 61 4.07 -24.94 20.08
C MET A 61 3.81 -23.59 20.75
N LEU A 62 3.14 -22.68 20.05
CA LEU A 62 2.82 -21.35 20.56
C LEU A 62 1.82 -21.40 21.73
N SER A 63 0.91 -22.39 21.76
CA SER A 63 0.00 -22.63 22.89
C SER A 63 0.64 -23.40 24.05
N GLY A 64 1.92 -23.80 23.95
CA GLY A 64 2.60 -24.61 24.94
C GLY A 64 2.12 -26.07 25.03
N SER A 65 1.30 -26.52 24.06
CA SER A 65 0.78 -27.89 24.04
C SER A 65 1.83 -28.94 23.65
N ILE A 66 2.90 -28.51 22.96
CA ILE A 66 4.12 -29.28 22.70
C ILE A 66 5.32 -28.34 22.79
N PRO A 67 6.54 -28.83 23.11
CA PRO A 67 7.73 -27.99 23.07
C PRO A 67 8.07 -27.57 21.63
N PHE A 68 8.77 -26.44 21.49
CA PHE A 68 9.43 -26.07 20.24
C PHE A 68 10.48 -27.11 19.82
N GLU A 69 10.80 -27.16 18.53
CA GLU A 69 11.85 -28.07 18.05
C GLU A 69 13.19 -27.77 18.71
N SER A 70 13.98 -28.81 18.99
CA SER A 70 15.33 -28.66 19.54
C SER A 70 16.29 -28.07 18.53
N GLU A 71 17.39 -27.49 19.01
CA GLU A 71 18.47 -26.97 18.17
C GLU A 71 19.04 -28.05 17.23
N LEU A 72 19.30 -29.25 17.75
CA LEU A 72 19.74 -30.41 16.95
C LEU A 72 18.78 -30.71 15.80
N LYS A 73 17.46 -30.57 16.02
CA LYS A 73 16.47 -30.79 14.96
C LYS A 73 16.53 -29.70 13.89
N ARG A 74 16.80 -28.45 14.27
CA ARG A 74 16.97 -27.33 13.33
C ARG A 74 18.25 -27.47 12.51
N ILE A 75 19.34 -27.93 13.12
CA ILE A 75 20.60 -28.27 12.44
C ILE A 75 20.37 -29.42 11.44
N ASP A 76 19.70 -30.52 11.84
CA ASP A 76 19.32 -31.63 10.93
C ASP A 76 18.52 -31.14 9.71
N ARG A 77 17.59 -30.18 9.90
CA ARG A 77 16.83 -29.59 8.80
C ARG A 77 17.70 -28.74 7.87
N PHE A 78 18.67 -28.01 8.44
CA PHE A 78 19.61 -27.18 7.71
C PHE A 78 20.58 -28.02 6.87
N GLU A 79 21.18 -29.06 7.44
CA GLU A 79 22.07 -29.98 6.71
C GLU A 79 21.35 -30.62 5.52
N LYS A 80 20.10 -31.08 5.71
CA LYS A 80 19.25 -31.61 4.62
C LYS A 80 18.92 -30.56 3.56
N PHE A 81 18.79 -29.30 3.95
CA PHE A 81 18.60 -28.22 2.99
C PHE A 81 19.85 -28.00 2.15
N ILE A 82 21.03 -27.90 2.78
CA ILE A 82 22.31 -27.71 2.08
C ILE A 82 22.59 -28.88 1.13
N GLU A 83 22.45 -30.12 1.61
CA GLU A 83 22.61 -31.32 0.77
C GLU A 83 21.68 -31.27 -0.45
N LYS A 84 20.42 -30.85 -0.27
CA LYS A 84 19.47 -30.75 -1.37
C LYS A 84 19.79 -29.58 -2.31
N ALA A 85 20.29 -28.46 -1.80
CA ALA A 85 20.67 -27.29 -2.60
C ALA A 85 21.88 -27.61 -3.51
N GLU A 86 22.87 -28.33 -2.99
CA GLU A 86 24.07 -28.75 -3.72
C GLU A 86 23.78 -29.82 -4.78
N ASN A 87 22.77 -30.66 -4.56
CA ASN A 87 22.43 -31.80 -5.43
C ASN A 87 21.20 -31.58 -6.33
N THR A 88 20.98 -30.34 -6.78
CA THR A 88 19.80 -29.98 -7.60
C THR A 88 19.83 -30.53 -9.03
N ASN A 89 21.00 -30.94 -9.54
CA ASN A 89 21.18 -31.40 -10.93
C ASN A 89 20.61 -30.44 -11.99
N GLY A 90 20.59 -29.13 -11.69
CA GLY A 90 20.05 -28.09 -12.58
C GLY A 90 18.52 -27.97 -12.61
N ILE A 91 17.79 -28.72 -11.77
CA ILE A 91 16.33 -28.64 -11.65
C ILE A 91 15.99 -27.98 -10.31
N LEU A 92 15.46 -26.76 -10.37
CA LEU A 92 15.02 -26.02 -9.19
C LEU A 92 13.50 -26.01 -9.09
N ASP A 93 12.98 -26.48 -7.96
CA ASP A 93 11.56 -26.46 -7.63
C ASP A 93 11.26 -25.70 -6.32
N ALA A 94 10.00 -25.36 -6.09
CA ALA A 94 9.52 -24.58 -4.95
C ALA A 94 9.86 -25.15 -3.56
N SER A 95 10.25 -26.42 -3.47
CA SER A 95 10.70 -27.06 -2.22
C SER A 95 12.18 -26.81 -1.91
N ILE A 96 12.97 -26.30 -2.86
CA ILE A 96 14.36 -25.93 -2.63
C ILE A 96 14.65 -24.48 -2.98
N ALA A 97 13.95 -23.88 -3.94
CA ALA A 97 14.14 -22.49 -4.36
C ALA A 97 12.82 -21.70 -4.33
N MET A 98 12.80 -20.58 -3.61
CA MET A 98 11.58 -19.82 -3.35
C MET A 98 11.12 -19.05 -4.59
N GLY A 99 9.85 -19.23 -4.95
CA GLY A 99 9.23 -18.59 -6.13
C GLY A 99 9.40 -19.37 -7.44
N PHE A 100 10.07 -20.53 -7.42
CA PHE A 100 10.14 -21.47 -8.54
C PHE A 100 8.86 -22.30 -8.70
N PRO A 101 8.66 -22.97 -9.85
CA PRO A 101 7.53 -23.87 -10.06
C PRO A 101 7.47 -25.02 -9.05
N ALA A 102 6.31 -25.65 -8.87
CA ALA A 102 6.23 -26.88 -8.10
C ALA A 102 7.02 -28.01 -8.81
N SER A 103 7.38 -29.05 -8.06
CA SER A 103 8.21 -30.16 -8.55
C SER A 103 7.53 -31.01 -9.64
N ASP A 104 6.20 -30.91 -9.80
CA ASP A 104 5.47 -31.58 -10.87
C ASP A 104 5.52 -30.73 -12.15
N THR A 105 6.20 -31.26 -13.16
CA THR A 105 6.37 -30.64 -14.48
C THR A 105 5.31 -31.07 -15.49
N THR A 106 4.43 -32.02 -15.14
CA THR A 106 3.38 -32.57 -16.02
C THR A 106 2.04 -31.87 -15.84
N GLU A 107 1.70 -31.51 -14.60
CA GLU A 107 0.60 -30.61 -14.26
C GLU A 107 1.11 -29.60 -13.22
N PHE A 108 1.31 -28.34 -13.62
CA PHE A 108 1.76 -27.31 -12.67
C PHE A 108 0.77 -27.21 -11.52
N ALA A 109 1.20 -27.61 -10.31
CA ALA A 109 0.37 -27.51 -9.12
C ALA A 109 -0.07 -26.06 -8.88
N SER A 110 -1.20 -25.85 -8.20
CA SER A 110 -1.76 -24.53 -7.89
C SER A 110 -0.86 -23.62 -7.03
N THR A 111 0.23 -24.18 -6.51
CA THR A 111 1.31 -23.50 -5.77
C THR A 111 2.53 -23.17 -6.64
N SER A 112 2.52 -23.50 -7.94
CA SER A 112 3.60 -23.14 -8.85
C SER A 112 3.66 -21.62 -9.02
N GLY A 113 4.85 -21.04 -8.86
CA GLY A 113 5.12 -19.64 -9.15
C GLY A 113 5.93 -19.48 -10.42
N LEU A 114 5.69 -18.38 -11.16
CA LEU A 114 6.63 -17.84 -12.15
C LEU A 114 7.12 -18.86 -13.21
N VAL A 115 6.22 -19.73 -13.66
CA VAL A 115 6.48 -20.66 -14.78
C VAL A 115 6.76 -19.87 -16.05
N SER A 116 7.83 -20.20 -16.77
CA SER A 116 8.23 -19.54 -18.02
C SER A 116 8.68 -20.58 -19.04
N ASP A 117 8.32 -20.36 -20.31
CA ASP A 117 8.85 -21.13 -21.44
C ASP A 117 10.31 -20.73 -21.80
N VAL A 118 10.82 -19.66 -21.19
CA VAL A 118 12.20 -19.23 -21.34
C VAL A 118 13.08 -20.06 -20.40
N LEU A 119 14.05 -20.77 -20.96
CA LEU A 119 15.08 -21.46 -20.19
C LEU A 119 15.97 -20.41 -19.51
N ILE A 120 15.79 -20.24 -18.21
CA ILE A 120 16.65 -19.40 -17.37
C ILE A 120 17.67 -20.34 -16.73
N PRO A 121 18.96 -20.26 -17.07
CA PRO A 121 20.00 -21.02 -16.39
C PRO A 121 19.94 -20.69 -14.90
N ALA A 122 19.81 -21.72 -14.07
CA ALA A 122 19.86 -21.58 -12.63
C ALA A 122 21.04 -22.38 -12.10
N ASP A 123 21.90 -21.71 -11.35
CA ASP A 123 23.01 -22.31 -10.63
C ASP A 123 22.63 -22.52 -9.15
N GLU A 124 23.54 -23.09 -8.38
CA GLU A 124 23.34 -23.31 -6.95
C GLU A 124 23.12 -21.98 -6.19
N ASP A 125 23.78 -20.90 -6.64
CA ASP A 125 23.64 -19.57 -6.07
C ASP A 125 22.19 -19.06 -6.15
N GLU A 126 21.47 -19.33 -7.25
CA GLU A 126 20.05 -18.98 -7.40
C GLU A 126 19.17 -19.60 -6.30
N VAL A 127 19.53 -20.75 -5.75
CA VAL A 127 18.83 -21.34 -4.60
C VAL A 127 18.92 -20.37 -3.42
N TYR A 128 20.12 -20.09 -2.93
CA TYR A 128 20.34 -19.23 -1.77
C TYR A 128 19.78 -17.82 -1.98
N LEU A 129 20.01 -17.24 -3.15
CA LEU A 129 19.51 -15.91 -3.52
C LEU A 129 17.99 -15.86 -3.53
N SER A 130 17.30 -16.92 -3.95
CA SER A 130 15.85 -16.96 -3.96
C SER A 130 15.25 -16.89 -2.55
N TRP A 131 15.88 -17.53 -1.57
CA TRP A 131 15.47 -17.46 -0.17
C TRP A 131 15.71 -16.07 0.40
N ILE A 132 16.91 -15.52 0.21
CA ILE A 132 17.26 -14.17 0.65
C ILE A 132 16.26 -13.16 0.08
N GLY A 133 15.97 -13.23 -1.22
CA GLY A 133 15.00 -12.36 -1.87
C GLY A 133 13.56 -12.58 -1.44
N SER A 134 13.15 -13.83 -1.18
CA SER A 134 11.81 -14.13 -0.66
C SER A 134 11.61 -13.52 0.74
N GLY A 135 12.65 -13.54 1.59
CA GLY A 135 12.61 -12.90 2.91
C GLY A 135 12.49 -11.37 2.85
N LEU A 136 12.83 -10.74 1.72
CA LEU A 136 12.75 -9.29 1.48
C LEU A 136 11.37 -8.85 0.95
N GLY A 137 10.42 -9.76 0.80
CA GLY A 137 9.07 -9.44 0.34
C GLY A 137 8.36 -8.49 1.30
N ILE A 138 7.65 -7.49 0.76
CA ILE A 138 6.95 -6.47 1.54
C ILE A 138 5.44 -6.78 1.52
N GLY A 139 4.93 -7.34 2.61
CA GLY A 139 3.54 -7.76 2.76
C GLY A 139 2.60 -6.59 3.03
N VAL A 140 1.50 -6.53 2.30
CA VAL A 140 0.48 -5.47 2.40
C VAL A 140 -0.94 -6.03 2.46
N ALA A 141 -1.86 -5.24 2.98
CA ALA A 141 -3.27 -5.61 3.12
C ALA A 141 -3.88 -5.98 1.74
N GLY A 142 -4.76 -6.98 1.75
CA GLY A 142 -5.28 -7.61 0.53
C GLY A 142 -4.59 -8.93 0.17
N GLY A 143 -3.62 -9.38 0.98
CA GLY A 143 -2.95 -10.69 0.82
C GLY A 143 -1.92 -10.71 -0.29
N PHE A 144 -1.28 -9.56 -0.55
CA PHE A 144 -0.24 -9.41 -1.55
C PHE A 144 1.09 -9.04 -0.89
N THR A 145 2.17 -9.33 -1.60
CA THR A 145 3.55 -9.01 -1.29
C THR A 145 4.15 -8.29 -2.50
N ILE A 146 4.98 -7.30 -2.23
CA ILE A 146 5.66 -6.48 -3.24
C ILE A 146 7.16 -6.70 -3.09
N LEU A 147 7.84 -6.91 -4.22
CA LEU A 147 9.30 -6.89 -4.29
C LEU A 147 9.75 -5.67 -5.09
N PHE A 148 10.68 -4.90 -4.55
CA PHE A 148 11.35 -3.80 -5.24
C PHE A 148 12.82 -4.13 -5.43
N ASP A 149 13.29 -4.07 -6.68
CA ASP A 149 14.70 -4.24 -7.02
C ASP A 149 15.48 -2.95 -6.75
N ASN A 150 15.60 -2.59 -5.47
CA ASN A 150 16.25 -1.36 -5.03
C ASN A 150 17.18 -1.63 -3.83
N PRO A 151 18.48 -1.32 -3.93
CA PRO A 151 19.46 -1.53 -2.85
C PRO A 151 19.07 -0.87 -1.52
N THR A 152 18.52 0.34 -1.56
CA THR A 152 18.14 1.09 -0.35
C THR A 152 16.97 0.43 0.36
N ILE A 153 15.92 0.06 -0.39
CA ILE A 153 14.75 -0.62 0.17
C ILE A 153 15.11 -2.00 0.73
N THR A 154 15.93 -2.76 0.01
CA THR A 154 16.32 -4.11 0.44
C THR A 154 17.22 -4.07 1.68
N LEU A 155 18.19 -3.15 1.75
CA LEU A 155 19.01 -2.94 2.94
C LEU A 155 18.18 -2.47 4.13
N GLN A 156 17.27 -1.53 3.94
CA GLN A 156 16.40 -1.05 5.02
C GLN A 156 15.52 -2.18 5.55
N THR A 157 14.96 -3.01 4.65
CA THR A 157 14.17 -4.19 5.02
C THR A 157 15.00 -5.16 5.88
N PHE A 158 16.25 -5.42 5.50
CA PHE A 158 17.16 -6.30 6.25
C PHE A 158 17.45 -5.80 7.67
N GLU A 159 17.62 -4.49 7.89
CA GLU A 159 17.81 -3.96 9.26
C GLU A 159 16.60 -4.31 10.16
N GLY A 160 15.39 -4.29 9.57
CA GLY A 160 14.17 -4.69 10.24
C GLY A 160 14.15 -6.17 10.66
N TRP A 161 14.85 -7.06 9.94
CA TRP A 161 14.89 -8.48 10.31
C TRP A 161 15.53 -8.70 11.68
N LYS A 162 16.63 -7.99 11.96
CA LYS A 162 17.33 -8.06 13.24
C LYS A 162 16.45 -7.55 14.38
N VAL A 163 15.71 -6.46 14.13
CA VAL A 163 14.75 -5.90 15.08
C VAL A 163 13.63 -6.91 15.40
N TYR A 164 13.03 -7.52 14.37
CA TYR A 164 11.96 -8.49 14.60
C TYR A 164 12.45 -9.75 15.30
N ARG A 165 13.63 -10.24 14.92
CA ARG A 165 14.29 -11.37 15.56
C ARG A 165 14.48 -11.13 17.06
N LYS A 166 14.91 -9.93 17.46
CA LYS A 166 15.03 -9.55 18.88
C LYS A 166 13.71 -9.75 19.63
N TYR A 167 12.59 -9.28 19.07
CA TYR A 167 11.27 -9.43 19.70
C TYR A 167 10.77 -10.89 19.73
N LEU A 168 11.03 -11.67 18.68
CA LEU A 168 10.67 -13.10 18.67
C LEU A 168 11.44 -13.92 19.72
N ASN A 169 12.66 -13.50 20.04
CA ASN A 169 13.51 -14.16 21.03
C ASN A 169 13.31 -13.61 22.46
N ASP A 170 12.50 -12.57 22.64
CA ASP A 170 12.19 -12.03 23.97
C ASP A 170 11.34 -13.02 24.78
N PRO A 171 11.81 -13.50 25.94
CA PRO A 171 11.08 -14.45 26.76
C PRO A 171 9.80 -13.87 27.37
N THR A 172 9.62 -12.55 27.41
CA THR A 172 8.37 -11.92 27.84
C THR A 172 7.31 -11.93 26.73
N LEU A 173 7.71 -12.17 25.48
CA LEU A 173 6.85 -12.18 24.29
C LEU A 173 6.61 -13.61 23.77
N GLU A 174 6.42 -14.59 24.66
CA GLU A 174 6.25 -16.00 24.28
C GLU A 174 5.09 -16.22 23.28
N LYS A 175 4.02 -15.41 23.39
CA LYS A 175 2.84 -15.48 22.53
C LYS A 175 2.98 -14.73 21.20
N LEU A 176 4.10 -14.04 20.97
CA LEU A 176 4.37 -13.38 19.69
C LEU A 176 4.60 -14.43 18.60
N ARG A 177 3.80 -14.35 17.55
CA ARG A 177 3.76 -15.30 16.44
C ARG A 177 4.94 -15.10 15.48
N GLY A 178 5.67 -16.18 15.14
CA GLY A 178 6.66 -16.18 14.06
C GLY A 178 6.01 -16.28 12.66
N ASN A 179 6.82 -16.51 11.62
CA ASN A 179 6.39 -16.68 10.23
C ASN A 179 5.65 -15.48 9.64
N GLN A 180 5.99 -14.27 10.08
CA GLN A 180 5.35 -13.03 9.63
C GLN A 180 6.35 -12.05 8.99
N ILE A 181 7.51 -12.50 8.50
CA ILE A 181 8.56 -11.59 8.01
C ILE A 181 8.07 -10.62 6.95
N ASN A 182 7.26 -11.05 5.98
CA ASN A 182 6.79 -10.14 4.94
C ASN A 182 5.82 -9.08 5.50
N THR A 183 4.94 -9.49 6.43
CA THR A 183 4.06 -8.55 7.15
C THR A 183 4.87 -7.55 7.97
N TRP A 184 5.90 -8.04 8.66
CA TRP A 184 6.85 -7.20 9.40
C TRP A 184 7.59 -6.23 8.48
N ASN A 185 8.11 -6.68 7.34
CA ASN A 185 8.82 -5.84 6.37
C ASN A 185 7.94 -4.66 5.91
N GLY A 186 6.64 -4.88 5.67
CA GLY A 186 5.68 -3.82 5.35
C GLY A 186 5.56 -2.77 6.45
N GLN A 187 5.38 -3.21 7.69
CA GLN A 187 5.32 -2.31 8.84
C GLN A 187 6.64 -1.60 9.12
N TRP A 188 7.74 -2.33 9.07
CA TRP A 188 9.08 -1.81 9.32
C TRP A 188 9.46 -0.73 8.32
N LEU A 189 9.24 -0.94 7.03
CA LEU A 189 9.51 0.08 6.02
C LEU A 189 8.63 1.31 6.20
N THR A 190 7.34 1.11 6.50
CA THR A 190 6.41 2.22 6.74
C THR A 190 6.82 3.04 7.97
N TYR A 191 7.23 2.37 9.05
CA TYR A 191 7.67 3.03 10.28
C TYR A 191 9.05 3.67 10.15
N SER A 192 10.06 2.92 9.69
CA SER A 192 11.45 3.37 9.67
C SER A 192 11.77 4.42 8.61
N LEU A 193 10.95 4.53 7.57
CA LEU A 193 11.06 5.60 6.56
C LEU A 193 10.24 6.85 6.92
N ASN A 194 9.44 6.80 7.99
CA ASN A 194 8.68 7.95 8.45
C ASN A 194 9.51 8.80 9.42
N ALA A 195 10.13 9.86 8.89
CA ALA A 195 10.99 10.76 9.66
C ALA A 195 10.27 11.50 10.82
N GLU A 196 8.93 11.59 10.80
CA GLU A 196 8.16 12.26 11.86
C GLU A 196 7.86 11.34 13.05
N GLU A 197 7.85 10.02 12.83
CA GLU A 197 7.47 9.03 13.85
C GLU A 197 8.61 8.09 14.27
N TYR A 198 9.58 7.88 13.39
CA TYR A 198 10.70 7.02 13.68
C TYR A 198 11.57 7.63 14.78
N ARG A 199 11.85 6.82 15.82
CA ARG A 199 12.80 7.17 16.88
C ARG A 199 13.77 6.01 17.06
N GLU A 200 15.08 6.26 17.10
CA GLU A 200 16.06 5.17 17.21
C GLU A 200 15.91 4.33 18.50
N ASP A 201 15.34 4.90 19.56
CA ASP A 201 15.14 4.29 20.87
C ASP A 201 13.73 3.69 21.07
N PHE A 202 13.01 3.37 20.00
CA PHE A 202 11.68 2.73 20.10
C PHE A 202 11.71 1.40 20.87
N ASP A 203 10.60 1.07 21.53
CA ASP A 203 10.40 -0.20 22.22
C ASP A 203 9.11 -0.91 21.76
N PHE A 204 8.83 -2.08 22.34
CA PHE A 204 7.65 -2.87 21.98
C PHE A 204 6.34 -2.13 22.29
N SER A 205 6.30 -1.33 23.35
CA SER A 205 5.13 -0.54 23.74
C SER A 205 4.83 0.55 22.73
N GLU A 206 5.85 1.27 22.26
CA GLU A 206 5.74 2.25 21.18
C GLU A 206 5.18 1.58 19.91
N LEU A 207 5.77 0.46 19.46
CA LEU A 207 5.30 -0.24 18.26
C LEU A 207 3.84 -0.73 18.41
N THR A 208 3.43 -1.12 19.63
CA THR A 208 2.05 -1.51 19.93
C THR A 208 1.10 -0.30 19.90
N ASN A 209 1.51 0.84 20.47
CA ASN A 209 0.75 2.09 20.41
C ASN A 209 0.56 2.56 18.96
N GLN A 210 1.58 2.36 18.12
CA GLN A 210 1.54 2.62 16.68
C GLN A 210 0.75 1.55 15.90
N LYS A 211 0.13 0.57 16.58
CA LYS A 211 -0.69 -0.52 16.02
C LYS A 211 0.08 -1.46 15.07
N ILE A 212 1.41 -1.46 15.13
CA ILE A 212 2.27 -2.39 14.37
C ILE A 212 2.08 -3.81 14.92
N PHE A 213 2.04 -3.95 16.24
CA PHE A 213 1.65 -5.20 16.90
C PHE A 213 0.19 -5.14 17.32
N LYS A 214 -0.53 -6.22 17.04
CA LYS A 214 -1.84 -6.51 17.60
C LYS A 214 -1.65 -7.53 18.72
N VAL A 215 -1.90 -7.10 19.96
CA VAL A 215 -1.70 -7.91 21.15
C VAL A 215 -3.05 -8.29 21.75
N GLU A 216 -3.33 -9.59 21.76
CA GLU A 216 -4.48 -10.20 22.42
C GLU A 216 -4.01 -11.10 23.57
N THR A 217 -4.92 -11.51 24.46
CA THR A 217 -4.58 -12.30 25.65
C THR A 217 -3.82 -13.60 25.34
N SER A 218 -4.13 -14.25 24.22
CA SER A 218 -3.57 -15.55 23.82
C SER A 218 -2.57 -15.47 22.67
N LEU A 219 -2.44 -14.33 21.99
CA LEU A 219 -1.67 -14.20 20.76
C LEU A 219 -1.21 -12.75 20.58
N ALA A 220 0.05 -12.56 20.23
CA ALA A 220 0.53 -11.31 19.66
C ALA A 220 0.95 -11.55 18.21
N GLU A 221 0.59 -10.64 17.31
CA GLU A 221 0.90 -10.76 15.89
C GLU A 221 1.21 -9.40 15.27
N VAL A 222 1.95 -9.40 14.17
CA VAL A 222 2.18 -8.19 13.38
C VAL A 222 0.92 -7.86 12.57
N SER A 223 0.41 -6.64 12.68
CA SER A 223 -0.67 -6.12 11.85
C SER A 223 -0.18 -5.91 10.42
N THR A 224 -0.99 -6.26 9.42
CA THR A 224 -0.63 -5.98 8.02
C THR A 224 -0.87 -4.52 7.66
N VAL A 225 0.15 -3.83 7.15
CA VAL A 225 0.05 -2.44 6.71
C VAL A 225 -0.82 -2.29 5.46
N THR A 226 -1.50 -1.15 5.31
CA THR A 226 -2.16 -0.82 4.04
C THR A 226 -1.11 -0.44 2.99
N TRP A 227 -1.37 -0.77 1.72
CA TRP A 227 -0.40 -0.44 0.67
C TRP A 227 -0.23 1.07 0.47
N SER A 228 -1.27 1.87 0.76
CA SER A 228 -1.23 3.33 0.64
C SER A 228 -0.33 3.97 1.69
N GLN A 229 -0.35 3.53 2.95
CA GLN A 229 0.59 4.00 3.98
C GLN A 229 2.05 3.70 3.62
N LEU A 230 2.33 2.47 3.18
CA LEU A 230 3.64 2.11 2.64
C LEU A 230 4.02 3.02 1.45
N PHE A 231 3.08 3.25 0.54
CA PHE A 231 3.28 4.11 -0.63
C PHE A 231 3.65 5.54 -0.24
N PHE A 232 2.96 6.14 0.74
CA PHE A 232 3.28 7.49 1.21
C PHE A 232 4.64 7.57 1.90
N SER A 233 5.01 6.56 2.67
CA SER A 233 6.32 6.48 3.32
C SER A 233 7.45 6.41 2.28
N LEU A 234 7.28 5.53 1.28
CA LEU A 234 8.21 5.46 0.14
C LEU A 234 8.21 6.74 -0.69
N SER A 235 7.07 7.44 -0.81
CA SER A 235 6.98 8.72 -1.53
C SER A 235 7.75 9.83 -0.85
N THR A 236 7.86 9.82 0.47
CA THR A 236 8.71 10.77 1.20
C THR A 236 10.19 10.54 0.86
N GLN A 237 10.62 9.28 0.80
CA GLN A 237 12.02 8.93 0.54
C GLN A 237 12.41 9.04 -0.94
N PHE A 238 11.47 8.74 -1.85
CA PHE A 238 11.70 8.68 -3.29
C PHE A 238 10.69 9.57 -4.05
N PRO A 239 10.63 10.88 -3.77
CA PRO A 239 9.52 11.75 -4.18
C PRO A 239 9.40 11.97 -5.68
N ASN A 240 10.44 11.69 -6.47
CA ASN A 240 10.44 11.86 -7.92
C ASN A 240 10.65 10.56 -8.68
N ASP A 241 10.77 9.43 -7.98
CA ASP A 241 11.11 8.17 -8.60
C ASP A 241 9.87 7.44 -9.11
N GLU A 242 10.07 6.67 -10.17
CA GLU A 242 9.17 5.60 -10.58
C GLU A 242 9.91 4.27 -10.39
N MET A 243 9.31 3.34 -9.67
CA MET A 243 9.92 2.04 -9.40
C MET A 243 9.00 0.89 -9.83
N MET A 244 9.59 -0.14 -10.44
CA MET A 244 8.86 -1.37 -10.76
C MET A 244 8.75 -2.24 -9.52
N GLY A 245 7.51 -2.47 -9.06
CA GLY A 245 7.20 -3.44 -8.02
C GLY A 245 6.67 -4.73 -8.62
N TYR A 246 7.24 -5.88 -8.24
CA TYR A 246 6.66 -7.18 -8.58
C TYR A 246 5.63 -7.58 -7.53
N VAL A 247 4.36 -7.64 -7.93
CA VAL A 247 3.21 -7.87 -7.04
C VAL A 247 2.71 -9.31 -7.19
N TYR A 248 2.67 -10.03 -6.08
CA TYR A 248 2.22 -11.42 -5.99
C TYR A 248 1.57 -11.70 -4.64
N GLY A 249 0.98 -12.86 -4.45
CA GLY A 249 0.43 -13.31 -3.17
C GLY A 249 0.64 -14.80 -3.01
N PHE A 250 1.30 -15.20 -1.94
CA PHE A 250 1.42 -16.61 -1.56
C PHE A 250 0.34 -16.98 -0.56
N GLY A 251 -0.28 -18.14 -0.76
CA GLY A 251 -1.38 -18.64 0.06
C GLY A 251 -1.69 -20.09 -0.30
N GLN A 252 -2.93 -20.53 -0.09
CA GLN A 252 -3.37 -21.84 -0.59
C GLN A 252 -3.29 -21.96 -2.13
N THR A 253 -3.45 -20.83 -2.81
CA THR A 253 -3.23 -20.72 -4.25
C THR A 253 -2.39 -19.47 -4.49
N ASN A 254 -1.29 -19.64 -5.22
CA ASN A 254 -0.41 -18.53 -5.54
C ASN A 254 -1.08 -17.61 -6.56
N LYS A 255 -0.96 -16.31 -6.35
CA LYS A 255 -1.49 -15.26 -7.22
C LYS A 255 -0.34 -14.42 -7.72
N THR A 256 -0.25 -14.23 -9.02
CA THR A 256 0.70 -13.29 -9.62
C THR A 256 -0.07 -12.20 -10.34
N ILE A 257 0.21 -10.95 -10.01
CA ILE A 257 -0.20 -9.79 -10.81
C ILE A 257 0.90 -9.45 -11.81
N GLY A 258 2.16 -9.47 -11.35
CA GLY A 258 3.34 -9.20 -12.17
C GLY A 258 3.97 -7.85 -11.84
N PHE A 259 4.68 -7.28 -12.82
CA PHE A 259 5.40 -6.01 -12.65
C PHE A 259 4.46 -4.82 -12.83
N ILE A 260 4.41 -3.95 -11.83
CA ILE A 260 3.58 -2.74 -11.82
C ILE A 260 4.48 -1.54 -11.50
N PRO A 261 4.45 -0.45 -12.28
CA PRO A 261 5.15 0.79 -11.96
C PRO A 261 4.47 1.53 -10.81
N PHE A 262 5.25 1.96 -9.82
CA PHE A 262 4.85 2.77 -8.69
C PHE A 262 5.38 4.20 -8.87
N GLN A 263 4.47 5.17 -8.93
CA GLN A 263 4.76 6.58 -9.25
C GLN A 263 4.73 7.44 -7.99
N PHE A 264 5.80 7.40 -7.23
CA PHE A 264 5.88 7.96 -5.86
C PHE A 264 5.66 9.47 -5.79
N LYS A 265 5.92 10.21 -6.88
CA LYS A 265 5.52 11.63 -7.01
C LYS A 265 4.05 11.89 -6.69
N SER A 266 3.18 10.91 -6.92
CA SER A 266 1.74 11.01 -6.62
C SER A 266 1.46 11.18 -5.12
N GLY A 267 2.24 10.54 -4.25
CA GLY A 267 2.07 10.63 -2.80
C GLY A 267 2.49 12.01 -2.28
N SER A 268 3.66 12.48 -2.70
CA SER A 268 4.17 13.82 -2.37
C SER A 268 3.22 14.91 -2.85
N ARG A 269 2.71 14.78 -4.09
CA ARG A 269 1.70 15.70 -4.64
C ARG A 269 0.45 15.81 -3.77
N LEU A 270 -0.08 14.70 -3.25
CA LEU A 270 -1.26 14.76 -2.37
C LEU A 270 -0.95 15.48 -1.06
N LYS A 271 0.24 15.26 -0.49
CA LYS A 271 0.70 15.99 0.71
C LYS A 271 0.79 17.49 0.44
N ASP A 272 1.34 17.89 -0.71
CA ASP A 272 1.47 19.29 -1.11
C ASP A 272 0.11 19.96 -1.36
N VAL A 273 -0.79 19.27 -2.07
CA VAL A 273 -2.15 19.78 -2.35
C VAL A 273 -2.91 20.04 -1.05
N TYR A 274 -2.84 19.13 -0.09
CA TYR A 274 -3.50 19.36 1.20
C TYR A 274 -2.92 20.54 1.96
N LYS A 275 -1.57 20.65 2.03
CA LYS A 275 -0.90 21.76 2.73
C LYS A 275 -1.35 23.11 2.17
N GLN A 276 -1.49 23.22 0.85
CA GLN A 276 -1.97 24.44 0.20
C GLN A 276 -3.46 24.72 0.46
N LEU A 277 -4.31 23.68 0.50
CA LEU A 277 -5.75 23.85 0.70
C LEU A 277 -6.17 24.16 2.15
N PHE A 278 -5.38 23.71 3.14
CA PHE A 278 -5.79 23.75 4.55
C PHE A 278 -4.78 24.43 5.48
N GLU A 279 -3.73 25.05 4.93
CA GLU A 279 -2.72 25.85 5.66
C GLU A 279 -2.16 25.16 6.92
N GLY A 280 -1.94 23.85 6.87
CA GLY A 280 -1.52 23.07 8.05
C GLY A 280 -0.93 21.69 7.75
N VAL A 281 -0.38 21.08 8.80
CA VAL A 281 -0.03 19.66 8.86
C VAL A 281 -1.26 18.91 9.39
N TYR A 282 -1.56 17.74 8.83
CA TYR A 282 -2.59 16.85 9.37
C TYR A 282 -2.34 16.61 10.87
N SER A 283 -3.38 16.62 11.69
CA SER A 283 -3.25 16.27 13.11
C SER A 283 -2.83 14.81 13.32
N ASP A 284 -3.20 13.92 12.38
CA ASP A 284 -2.80 12.51 12.34
C ASP A 284 -2.50 12.09 10.87
N PRO A 285 -1.22 12.13 10.45
CA PRO A 285 -0.81 11.69 9.12
C PRO A 285 -1.20 10.25 8.81
N LYS A 286 -1.12 9.33 9.79
CA LYS A 286 -1.49 7.92 9.60
C LYS A 286 -2.96 7.75 9.30
N GLN A 287 -3.82 8.45 10.04
CA GLN A 287 -5.25 8.43 9.81
C GLN A 287 -5.55 8.96 8.41
N PHE A 288 -4.95 10.09 8.02
CA PHE A 288 -5.14 10.65 6.69
C PHE A 288 -4.68 9.69 5.58
N GLU A 289 -3.44 9.20 5.63
CA GLU A 289 -2.86 8.30 4.62
C GLU A 289 -3.67 7.00 4.49
N SER A 290 -4.27 6.52 5.58
CA SER A 290 -5.11 5.32 5.59
C SER A 290 -6.45 5.48 4.84
N LEU A 291 -6.91 6.73 4.63
CA LEU A 291 -8.12 7.01 3.85
C LEU A 291 -7.90 6.83 2.34
N PHE A 292 -6.66 6.88 1.88
CA PHE A 292 -6.31 6.78 0.47
C PHE A 292 -6.07 5.35 0.04
N GLY A 293 -6.22 5.14 -1.26
CA GLY A 293 -5.98 3.86 -1.88
C GLY A 293 -7.25 3.02 -1.99
N MET A 294 -7.54 2.56 -3.21
CA MET A 294 -8.46 1.46 -3.42
C MET A 294 -7.82 0.11 -3.07
N HIS A 295 -8.58 -0.98 -3.12
CA HIS A 295 -8.00 -2.32 -2.94
C HIS A 295 -6.83 -2.58 -3.92
N ILE A 296 -5.69 -3.12 -3.44
CA ILE A 296 -4.44 -3.23 -4.22
C ILE A 296 -4.60 -3.92 -5.59
N LYS A 297 -5.43 -4.97 -5.67
CA LYS A 297 -5.74 -5.62 -6.96
C LYS A 297 -6.32 -4.63 -7.97
N ARG A 298 -7.27 -3.78 -7.54
CA ARG A 298 -7.89 -2.75 -8.41
C ARG A 298 -6.92 -1.62 -8.74
N ALA A 299 -6.04 -1.28 -7.80
CA ALA A 299 -4.94 -0.35 -8.06
C ALA A 299 -4.02 -0.87 -9.17
N CYS A 300 -3.65 -2.15 -9.15
CA CYS A 300 -2.81 -2.77 -10.17
C CYS A 300 -3.49 -2.89 -11.55
N GLU A 301 -4.82 -3.10 -11.58
CA GLU A 301 -5.61 -3.14 -12.83
C GLU A 301 -5.57 -1.81 -13.62
N LEU A 302 -5.16 -0.70 -12.99
CA LEU A 302 -4.94 0.59 -13.67
C LEU A 302 -3.66 0.63 -14.50
N GLY A 303 -2.82 -0.41 -14.45
CA GLY A 303 -1.53 -0.51 -15.16
C GLY A 303 -0.39 0.23 -14.49
N SER A 304 -0.67 1.11 -13.52
CA SER A 304 0.32 1.81 -12.69
C SER A 304 -0.30 2.18 -11.34
N ILE A 305 0.51 2.20 -10.29
CA ILE A 305 0.11 2.68 -8.97
C ILE A 305 0.61 4.11 -8.80
N GLY A 306 -0.32 5.05 -8.98
CA GLY A 306 -0.08 6.49 -8.81
C GLY A 306 -1.35 7.20 -8.37
N LEU A 307 -1.52 8.46 -8.78
CA LEU A 307 -2.60 9.31 -8.29
C LEU A 307 -4.00 8.71 -8.46
N LYS A 308 -4.29 8.04 -9.58
CA LYS A 308 -5.59 7.36 -9.79
C LYS A 308 -5.82 6.22 -8.77
N ALA A 309 -4.79 5.43 -8.48
CA ALA A 309 -4.85 4.32 -7.53
C ALA A 309 -5.08 4.80 -6.09
N LEU A 310 -4.55 5.97 -5.75
CA LEU A 310 -4.67 6.59 -4.42
C LEU A 310 -6.06 7.15 -4.12
N ARG A 311 -7.04 7.06 -5.03
CA ARG A 311 -8.41 7.51 -4.74
C ARG A 311 -8.91 6.88 -3.43
N PRO A 312 -9.42 7.67 -2.47
CA PRO A 312 -10.13 7.13 -1.32
C PRO A 312 -11.25 6.19 -1.78
N ASP A 313 -11.27 4.95 -1.27
CA ASP A 313 -12.24 3.97 -1.76
C ASP A 313 -13.69 4.38 -1.46
N SER A 314 -13.87 5.01 -0.30
CA SER A 314 -15.14 5.58 0.17
C SER A 314 -15.66 6.76 -0.67
N LEU A 315 -14.82 7.39 -1.50
CA LEU A 315 -15.22 8.46 -2.43
C LEU A 315 -16.08 7.94 -3.59
N LYS A 316 -15.86 6.69 -4.03
CA LYS A 316 -16.47 6.11 -5.24
C LYS A 316 -17.99 6.26 -5.26
N LYS A 317 -18.65 6.01 -4.13
CA LYS A 317 -20.11 6.09 -3.99
C LYS A 317 -20.66 7.48 -4.31
N TYR A 318 -19.93 8.56 -3.95
CA TYR A 318 -20.39 9.93 -4.20
C TYR A 318 -20.23 10.36 -5.65
N MET A 319 -19.35 9.69 -6.40
CA MET A 319 -19.14 9.96 -7.82
C MET A 319 -20.18 9.28 -8.72
N THR A 320 -20.82 8.20 -8.24
CA THR A 320 -21.74 7.40 -9.04
C THR A 320 -23.19 7.41 -8.54
N GLU A 321 -23.41 7.74 -7.27
CA GLU A 321 -24.73 7.71 -6.64
C GLU A 321 -25.22 9.13 -6.31
N GLU A 322 -26.55 9.29 -6.18
CA GLU A 322 -27.17 10.53 -5.67
C GLU A 322 -26.96 10.72 -4.16
N LYS A 323 -25.71 10.63 -3.69
CA LYS A 323 -25.34 10.76 -2.29
C LYS A 323 -24.56 12.04 -2.03
N ASN A 324 -24.80 12.67 -0.89
CA ASN A 324 -24.07 13.86 -0.43
C ASN A 324 -23.22 13.53 0.80
N LEU A 325 -22.12 14.25 0.97
CA LEU A 325 -21.41 14.27 2.24
C LEU A 325 -22.33 14.80 3.33
N THR A 326 -22.32 14.12 4.47
CA THR A 326 -22.85 14.67 5.71
C THR A 326 -21.71 15.31 6.47
N PHE A 327 -22.01 16.25 7.36
CA PHE A 327 -21.02 16.85 8.27
C PHE A 327 -21.53 16.74 9.71
N LYS A 328 -21.89 15.54 10.15
CA LYS A 328 -22.46 15.28 11.49
C LYS A 328 -21.40 14.87 12.50
N LYS A 329 -20.30 14.27 12.04
CA LYS A 329 -19.21 13.77 12.88
C LYS A 329 -17.88 14.41 12.49
N GLU A 330 -16.91 14.39 13.39
CA GLU A 330 -15.55 14.87 13.10
C GLU A 330 -14.91 14.11 11.92
N GLU A 331 -15.14 12.80 11.85
CA GLU A 331 -14.71 11.92 10.74
C GLU A 331 -15.21 12.41 9.37
N ASP A 332 -16.38 13.05 9.30
CA ASP A 332 -16.89 13.59 8.05
C ASP A 332 -16.02 14.73 7.51
N THR A 333 -15.43 15.53 8.42
CA THR A 333 -14.53 16.63 8.05
C THR A 333 -13.22 16.08 7.51
N ILE A 334 -12.65 15.06 8.17
CA ILE A 334 -11.43 14.40 7.73
C ILE A 334 -11.64 13.75 6.35
N ASN A 335 -12.78 13.06 6.15
CA ASN A 335 -13.15 12.50 4.86
C ASN A 335 -13.31 13.58 3.78
N TYR A 336 -13.99 14.69 4.09
CA TYR A 336 -14.11 15.82 3.15
C TYR A 336 -12.74 16.36 2.74
N GLN A 337 -11.83 16.57 3.69
CA GLN A 337 -10.48 17.06 3.37
C GLN A 337 -9.70 16.07 2.49
N ALA A 338 -9.75 14.77 2.80
CA ALA A 338 -9.12 13.74 1.98
C ALA A 338 -9.70 13.68 0.55
N TYR A 339 -11.03 13.73 0.43
CA TYR A 339 -11.70 13.71 -0.86
C TYR A 339 -11.38 14.96 -1.68
N LYS A 340 -11.48 16.15 -1.05
CA LYS A 340 -11.15 17.43 -1.68
C LYS A 340 -9.70 17.43 -2.16
N THR A 341 -8.76 16.99 -1.34
CA THR A 341 -7.33 16.87 -1.71
C THR A 341 -7.14 16.03 -2.96
N TRP A 342 -7.75 14.83 -3.00
CA TRP A 342 -7.62 13.95 -4.16
C TRP A 342 -8.28 14.54 -5.42
N LEU A 343 -9.50 15.08 -5.30
CA LEU A 343 -10.25 15.67 -6.41
C LEU A 343 -9.51 16.88 -7.00
N VAL A 344 -9.00 17.76 -6.15
CA VAL A 344 -8.19 18.91 -6.55
C VAL A 344 -6.90 18.44 -7.21
N ALA A 345 -6.20 17.45 -6.64
CA ALA A 345 -4.99 16.90 -7.24
C ALA A 345 -5.23 16.31 -8.65
N MET A 346 -6.42 15.72 -8.87
CA MET A 346 -6.84 15.17 -10.15
C MET A 346 -7.24 16.23 -11.18
N LEU A 347 -7.84 17.34 -10.75
CA LEU A 347 -8.23 18.46 -11.63
C LEU A 347 -7.05 19.37 -11.99
N THR A 348 -6.08 19.51 -11.08
CA THR A 348 -4.93 20.41 -11.23
C THR A 348 -3.69 19.72 -11.78
N ARG A 349 -3.82 18.51 -12.37
CA ARG A 349 -2.70 17.60 -12.72
C ARG A 349 -1.43 18.27 -13.27
N ASN A 350 -1.58 19.34 -14.06
CA ASN A 350 -0.49 20.09 -14.69
C ASN A 350 -0.46 21.60 -14.33
N LYS A 351 -1.24 22.05 -13.35
CA LYS A 351 -1.30 23.45 -12.92
C LYS A 351 -0.46 23.64 -11.66
N GLU A 352 0.36 24.70 -11.65
CA GLU A 352 1.12 25.14 -10.47
C GLU A 352 0.19 25.75 -9.41
N GLU A 353 -0.89 26.39 -9.85
CA GLU A 353 -1.83 27.05 -8.96
C GLU A 353 -2.95 26.11 -8.53
N ILE A 354 -2.99 25.81 -7.23
CA ILE A 354 -4.08 25.10 -6.58
C ILE A 354 -5.08 26.15 -6.11
N THR A 355 -6.23 26.23 -6.77
CA THR A 355 -7.25 27.25 -6.47
C THR A 355 -8.44 26.66 -5.73
N ASP A 356 -9.00 27.42 -4.79
CA ASP A 356 -10.30 27.14 -4.16
C ASP A 356 -11.50 27.58 -5.01
N TYR A 357 -11.36 27.50 -6.34
CA TYR A 357 -12.34 27.97 -7.30
C TYR A 357 -13.73 27.35 -7.10
N THR A 358 -13.81 26.07 -6.74
CA THR A 358 -15.08 25.40 -6.43
C THR A 358 -15.75 25.92 -5.15
N LEU A 359 -14.99 26.41 -4.16
CA LEU A 359 -15.58 27.08 -2.99
C LEU A 359 -16.21 28.42 -3.37
N GLU A 360 -15.57 29.22 -4.23
CA GLU A 360 -16.15 30.49 -4.67
C GLU A 360 -17.43 30.28 -5.50
N LEU A 361 -17.42 29.29 -6.40
CA LEU A 361 -18.63 28.89 -7.12
C LEU A 361 -19.73 28.40 -6.18
N ALA A 362 -19.39 27.60 -5.18
CA ALA A 362 -20.33 27.12 -4.18
C ALA A 362 -20.97 28.28 -3.37
N LYS A 363 -20.20 29.33 -3.02
CA LYS A 363 -20.73 30.56 -2.40
C LYS A 363 -21.73 31.25 -3.33
N THR A 364 -21.39 31.40 -4.62
CA THR A 364 -22.29 31.99 -5.64
C THR A 364 -23.59 31.18 -5.78
N ILE A 365 -23.51 29.86 -5.84
CA ILE A 365 -24.68 28.97 -5.92
C ILE A 365 -25.54 29.09 -4.66
N LEU A 366 -24.93 29.20 -3.47
CA LEU A 366 -25.65 29.37 -2.21
C LEU A 366 -26.34 30.73 -2.11
N LYS A 367 -25.70 31.82 -2.59
CA LYS A 367 -26.33 33.14 -2.71
C LYS A 367 -27.53 33.12 -3.66
N TYR A 368 -27.39 32.50 -4.83
CA TYR A 368 -28.50 32.29 -5.76
C TYR A 368 -29.68 31.60 -5.09
N ARG A 369 -29.43 30.52 -4.32
CA ARG A 369 -30.47 29.84 -3.53
C ARG A 369 -31.15 30.77 -2.54
N ALA A 370 -30.37 31.52 -1.77
CA ALA A 370 -30.87 32.42 -0.72
C ALA A 370 -31.69 33.59 -1.28
N GLY A 371 -31.43 34.01 -2.53
CA GLY A 371 -32.19 35.07 -3.20
C GLY A 371 -33.62 34.67 -3.62
N GLY A 372 -34.02 33.41 -3.44
CA GLY A 372 -35.36 32.91 -3.76
C GLY A 372 -36.16 32.58 -2.50
N THR A 373 -37.45 32.94 -2.47
CA THR A 373 -38.36 32.60 -1.36
C THR A 373 -39.07 31.25 -1.53
N LYS A 374 -38.94 30.62 -2.71
CA LYS A 374 -39.60 29.37 -3.09
C LYS A 374 -38.62 28.19 -3.10
N LEU A 375 -39.17 26.97 -2.98
CA LEU A 375 -38.42 25.70 -3.05
C LEU A 375 -37.90 25.36 -4.46
N ASP A 376 -38.24 26.17 -5.47
CA ASP A 376 -37.84 25.98 -6.87
C ASP A 376 -36.32 26.08 -7.06
N ARG A 377 -35.67 27.10 -6.50
CA ARG A 377 -34.20 27.25 -6.59
C ARG A 377 -33.47 26.12 -5.87
N LYS A 378 -33.97 25.71 -4.70
CA LYS A 378 -33.43 24.56 -3.97
C LYS A 378 -33.55 23.27 -4.79
N THR A 379 -34.72 23.04 -5.37
CA THR A 379 -34.98 21.88 -6.24
C THR A 379 -34.07 21.90 -7.48
N LEU A 380 -33.91 23.05 -8.13
CA LEU A 380 -33.01 23.21 -9.29
C LEU A 380 -31.58 22.82 -8.94
N ILE A 381 -31.05 23.28 -7.81
CA ILE A 381 -29.68 22.99 -7.37
C ILE A 381 -29.53 21.52 -6.98
N GLU A 382 -30.40 21.01 -6.11
CA GLU A 382 -30.24 19.66 -5.54
C GLU A 382 -30.61 18.54 -6.52
N LYS A 383 -31.67 18.74 -7.31
CA LYS A 383 -32.28 17.69 -8.15
C LYS A 383 -31.94 17.80 -9.64
N GLU A 384 -31.53 18.97 -10.11
CA GLU A 384 -31.14 19.12 -11.52
C GLU A 384 -29.64 19.35 -11.68
N LEU A 385 -29.04 20.29 -10.93
CA LEU A 385 -27.62 20.60 -11.04
C LEU A 385 -26.75 19.48 -10.45
N PHE A 386 -26.86 19.20 -9.14
CA PHE A 386 -26.00 18.25 -8.45
C PHE A 386 -26.37 16.77 -8.62
N SER A 387 -27.60 16.48 -9.06
CA SER A 387 -27.99 15.13 -9.50
C SER A 387 -27.63 14.86 -10.96
N SER A 388 -27.09 15.84 -11.70
CA SER A 388 -26.78 15.64 -13.11
C SER A 388 -25.59 14.71 -13.32
N THR A 389 -25.84 13.58 -13.98
CA THR A 389 -24.80 12.61 -14.38
C THR A 389 -24.10 12.96 -15.69
N SER A 390 -24.51 14.05 -16.36
CA SER A 390 -23.95 14.46 -17.65
C SER A 390 -23.66 15.96 -17.71
N LYS A 391 -22.62 16.32 -18.47
CA LYS A 391 -22.28 17.73 -18.75
C LYS A 391 -23.48 18.50 -19.31
N ARG A 392 -24.25 17.87 -20.20
CA ARG A 392 -25.42 18.48 -20.83
C ARG A 392 -26.47 18.86 -19.80
N GLY A 393 -26.88 17.93 -18.94
CA GLY A 393 -27.90 18.21 -17.92
C GLY A 393 -27.43 19.27 -16.93
N PHE A 394 -26.14 19.27 -16.58
CA PHE A 394 -25.55 20.30 -15.71
C PHE A 394 -25.62 21.69 -16.35
N ILE A 395 -25.21 21.80 -17.62
CA ILE A 395 -25.28 23.06 -18.39
C ILE A 395 -26.72 23.53 -18.56
N GLU A 396 -27.68 22.62 -18.77
CA GLU A 396 -29.11 22.95 -18.83
C GLU A 396 -29.61 23.53 -17.50
N ALA A 397 -29.18 22.98 -16.36
CA ALA A 397 -29.49 23.53 -15.04
C ALA A 397 -28.86 24.92 -14.82
N LEU A 398 -27.59 25.11 -15.19
CA LEU A 398 -26.94 26.44 -15.13
C LEU A 398 -27.67 27.46 -16.01
N THR A 399 -28.14 27.06 -17.19
CA THR A 399 -28.88 27.93 -18.12
C THR A 399 -30.22 28.38 -17.52
N LYS A 400 -30.86 27.55 -16.68
CA LYS A 400 -32.05 27.96 -15.94
C LYS A 400 -31.73 29.01 -14.87
N MET A 401 -30.60 28.88 -14.16
CA MET A 401 -30.16 29.83 -13.13
C MET A 401 -29.85 31.22 -13.70
N VAL A 402 -29.25 31.27 -14.91
CA VAL A 402 -28.88 32.52 -15.60
C VAL A 402 -30.03 33.52 -15.70
N LYS A 403 -31.28 33.06 -15.75
CA LYS A 403 -32.46 33.93 -15.86
C LYS A 403 -32.69 34.81 -14.64
N ASP A 404 -32.21 34.41 -13.46
CA ASP A 404 -32.42 35.14 -12.21
C ASP A 404 -31.12 35.71 -11.62
N LEU A 405 -30.07 35.83 -12.43
CA LEU A 405 -28.75 36.31 -12.02
C LEU A 405 -28.35 37.56 -12.81
N ASP A 406 -27.70 38.49 -12.12
CA ASP A 406 -27.15 39.72 -12.68
C ASP A 406 -25.72 39.96 -12.17
N GLY A 407 -25.01 40.91 -12.79
CA GLY A 407 -23.68 41.36 -12.34
C GLY A 407 -22.63 40.24 -12.27
N ASP A 408 -21.84 40.24 -11.21
CA ASP A 408 -20.70 39.32 -11.03
C ASP A 408 -21.14 37.84 -10.93
N GLU A 409 -22.33 37.58 -10.36
CA GLU A 409 -22.85 36.22 -10.20
C GLU A 409 -23.23 35.61 -11.57
N LEU A 410 -23.81 36.42 -12.47
CA LEU A 410 -24.10 36.01 -13.84
C LEU A 410 -22.81 35.69 -14.61
N VAL A 411 -21.77 36.52 -14.46
CA VAL A 411 -20.47 36.30 -15.10
C VAL A 411 -19.82 35.02 -14.59
N ALA A 412 -19.87 34.76 -13.28
CA ALA A 412 -19.33 33.54 -12.67
C ALA A 412 -20.03 32.28 -13.19
N ILE A 413 -21.37 32.26 -13.20
CA ILE A 413 -22.15 31.10 -13.68
C ILE A 413 -21.98 30.87 -15.19
N LYS A 414 -21.87 31.94 -15.98
CA LYS A 414 -21.55 31.82 -17.41
C LYS A 414 -20.17 31.20 -17.63
N SER A 415 -19.16 31.68 -16.90
CA SER A 415 -17.79 31.17 -17.00
C SER A 415 -17.72 29.70 -16.61
N LEU A 416 -18.38 29.31 -15.52
CA LEU A 416 -18.55 27.92 -15.10
C LEU A 416 -19.15 27.05 -16.23
N LYS A 417 -20.20 27.53 -16.87
CA LYS A 417 -20.86 26.80 -17.97
C LYS A 417 -19.92 26.57 -19.16
N ASP A 418 -19.10 27.57 -19.50
CA ASP A 418 -18.14 27.47 -20.60
C ASP A 418 -16.96 26.53 -20.22
N GLU A 419 -16.49 26.56 -18.97
CA GLU A 419 -15.48 25.62 -18.48
C GLU A 419 -15.98 24.17 -18.48
N VAL A 420 -17.17 23.91 -17.94
CA VAL A 420 -17.77 22.56 -17.92
C VAL A 420 -17.93 22.02 -19.33
N HIS A 421 -18.27 22.87 -20.31
CA HIS A 421 -18.36 22.44 -21.70
C HIS A 421 -17.03 21.84 -22.20
N LEU A 422 -15.90 22.47 -21.85
CA LEU A 422 -14.55 22.10 -22.27
C LEU A 422 -13.96 20.91 -21.50
N MET A 423 -14.46 20.56 -20.32
CA MET A 423 -13.99 19.41 -19.54
C MET A 423 -14.24 18.08 -20.25
N THR A 424 -13.34 17.10 -20.08
CA THR A 424 -13.64 15.69 -20.38
C THR A 424 -14.73 15.15 -19.44
N ASN A 425 -15.34 14.01 -19.79
CA ASN A 425 -16.34 13.38 -18.90
C ASN A 425 -15.72 12.94 -17.55
N GLU A 426 -14.45 12.53 -17.55
CA GLU A 426 -13.73 12.17 -16.32
C GLU A 426 -13.49 13.41 -15.44
N GLU A 427 -12.97 14.49 -16.00
CA GLU A 427 -12.76 15.77 -15.30
C GLU A 427 -14.08 16.35 -14.76
N TYR A 428 -15.15 16.32 -15.57
CA TYR A 428 -16.47 16.75 -15.11
C TYR A 428 -16.96 15.94 -13.91
N GLY A 429 -16.73 14.63 -13.90
CA GLY A 429 -17.09 13.78 -12.76
C GLY A 429 -16.37 14.20 -11.47
N TYR A 430 -15.07 14.53 -11.55
CA TYR A 430 -14.32 15.05 -10.41
C TYR A 430 -14.79 16.44 -9.99
N PHE A 431 -14.94 17.34 -10.95
CA PHE A 431 -15.33 18.72 -10.72
C PHE A 431 -16.72 18.83 -10.09
N SER A 432 -17.71 18.13 -10.65
CA SER A 432 -19.08 18.15 -10.14
C SER A 432 -19.16 17.57 -8.73
N THR A 433 -18.42 16.50 -8.45
CA THR A 433 -18.30 15.91 -7.10
C THR A 433 -17.68 16.92 -6.11
N LEU A 434 -16.59 17.59 -6.50
CA LEU A 434 -15.91 18.57 -5.66
C LEU A 434 -16.81 19.78 -5.36
N LEU A 435 -17.45 20.36 -6.38
CA LEU A 435 -18.36 21.49 -6.23
C LEU A 435 -19.54 21.16 -5.30
N LYS A 436 -20.10 19.95 -5.44
CA LYS A 436 -21.17 19.43 -4.57
C LYS A 436 -20.72 19.37 -3.10
N PHE A 437 -19.48 18.92 -2.86
CA PHE A 437 -18.92 18.83 -1.52
C PHE A 437 -18.66 20.20 -0.90
N ASP A 438 -18.07 21.11 -1.66
CA ASP A 438 -17.82 22.50 -1.25
C ASP A 438 -19.13 23.24 -0.93
N TYR A 439 -20.17 23.03 -1.75
CA TYR A 439 -21.51 23.55 -1.50
C TYR A 439 -22.09 23.02 -0.18
N ALA A 440 -22.05 21.70 0.05
CA ALA A 440 -22.55 21.11 1.29
C ALA A 440 -21.77 21.59 2.53
N PHE A 441 -20.47 21.83 2.39
CA PHE A 441 -19.62 22.37 3.45
C PHE A 441 -19.96 23.83 3.80
N ILE A 442 -20.15 24.68 2.79
CA ILE A 442 -20.52 26.09 3.01
C ILE A 442 -21.95 26.19 3.55
N GLU A 443 -22.89 25.40 3.05
CA GLU A 443 -24.27 25.35 3.58
C GLU A 443 -24.28 25.00 5.07
N LYS A 444 -23.43 24.05 5.50
CA LYS A 444 -23.29 23.66 6.91
C LYS A 444 -22.72 24.78 7.80
N LYS A 445 -21.89 25.67 7.25
CA LYS A 445 -21.25 26.79 7.96
C LYS A 445 -22.09 28.06 7.99
N SER A 446 -23.07 28.17 7.10
CA SER A 446 -24.02 29.28 7.00
C SER A 446 -25.16 29.09 7.99
#